data_AF-A0A0T6B8S8-F1
#
_entry.id   AF-A0A0T6B8S8-F1
#
_cell.length_a   1.000
_cell.length_b   1.000
_cell.length_c   1.000
_cell.angle_alpha   90.00
_cell.angle_beta   90.00
_cell.angle_gamma   90.00
#
_symmetry.space_group_name_H-M   'P 1'
#
loop_
_entity.id
_entity.type
_entity.pdbx_description
1 polymer ?
#
loop_
_entity_poly.entity_id
_entity_poly.type
_entity_poly.pdbx_seq_one_letter_code
_entity_poly.pdbx_strand_id
1 'polypeptide(L)'
;QLVRCQKSLDEFLTEKRSRFPRFLFLGDDDLLEVVGQSSQESVIQSHLKKLFAGIHSIKLDKQSNKIIDMCSLEGEVVELNKPVDVNQPVEVWLNLLVDAMQTSLKGLLNKCLADGQNLDPSNYPSQILCLADSITFTSKCEQAINSMTLPPLLATYKTQLGYYSSLELQSDSNSNSNQENNSNVLELKLKSLLLDTIHNIDVIEELIDDNVTKITDWTWQKQLRFYVKSSAGDVTVKMANAEMEYSFEYLGNGQKLVRTPLTERCFLT
;
A
#
# COMPACT_ATOMS: atom_id res chain seq x y z
N GLN A 1 -31.28 -26.15 27.58
CA GLN A 1 -31.06 -24.69 27.65
C GLN A 1 -29.72 -24.31 27.04
N LEU A 2 -28.61 -24.94 27.43
CA LEU A 2 -27.27 -24.73 26.82
C LEU A 2 -27.25 -24.85 25.28
N VAL A 3 -27.82 -25.90 24.71
CA VAL A 3 -27.89 -26.09 23.24
C VAL A 3 -28.63 -24.95 22.52
N ARG A 4 -29.65 -24.37 23.16
CA ARG A 4 -30.41 -23.24 22.60
C ARG A 4 -29.57 -21.97 22.62
N CYS A 5 -28.86 -21.71 23.71
CA CYS A 5 -27.93 -20.58 23.81
C CYS A 5 -26.78 -20.70 22.81
N GLN A 6 -26.21 -21.89 22.66
CA GLN A 6 -25.16 -22.17 21.66
C GLN A 6 -25.65 -21.84 20.25
N LYS A 7 -26.82 -22.36 19.87
CA LYS A 7 -27.37 -22.13 18.54
C LYS A 7 -27.62 -20.63 18.27
N SER A 8 -28.17 -19.91 19.24
CA SER A 8 -28.39 -18.46 19.09
C SER A 8 -27.08 -17.67 19.02
N LEU A 9 -26.03 -18.12 19.70
CA LEU A 9 -24.69 -17.54 19.60
C LEU A 9 -24.09 -17.77 18.21
N ASP A 10 -24.20 -18.99 17.68
CA ASP A 10 -23.69 -19.35 16.35
C ASP A 10 -24.42 -18.54 15.25
N GLU A 11 -25.74 -18.39 15.36
CA GLU A 11 -26.54 -17.54 14.47
C GLU A 11 -26.09 -16.08 14.52
N PHE A 12 -25.85 -15.54 15.72
CA PHE A 12 -25.37 -14.18 15.92
C PHE A 12 -23.97 -13.95 15.31
N LEU A 13 -23.02 -14.86 15.55
CA LEU A 13 -21.67 -14.75 15.00
C LEU A 13 -21.66 -14.87 13.47
N THR A 14 -22.51 -15.74 12.93
CA THR A 14 -22.68 -15.88 11.48
C THR A 14 -23.23 -14.60 10.86
N GLU A 15 -24.21 -13.95 11.50
CA GLU A 15 -24.73 -12.66 11.07
C GLU A 15 -23.64 -11.57 11.09
N LYS A 16 -22.83 -11.51 12.15
CA LYS A 16 -21.71 -10.55 12.24
C LYS A 16 -20.67 -10.79 11.14
N ARG A 17 -20.29 -12.03 10.88
CA ARG A 17 -19.39 -12.41 9.78
C ARG A 17 -19.94 -12.04 8.41
N SER A 18 -21.26 -12.16 8.20
CA SER A 18 -21.89 -11.73 6.96
C SER A 18 -21.87 -10.21 6.76
N ARG A 19 -21.90 -9.41 7.84
CA ARG A 19 -21.87 -7.94 7.77
C ARG A 19 -20.46 -7.37 7.59
N PHE A 20 -19.44 -8.07 8.08
CA PHE A 20 -18.03 -7.72 7.87
C PHE A 20 -17.21 -8.99 7.60
N PRO A 21 -16.95 -9.32 6.32
CA PRO A 21 -16.34 -10.59 5.93
C PRO A 21 -14.97 -10.88 6.56
N ARG A 22 -14.21 -9.87 7.00
CA ARG A 22 -12.91 -10.12 7.64
C ARG A 22 -13.03 -10.85 8.98
N PHE A 23 -14.20 -10.83 9.62
CA PHE A 23 -14.48 -11.64 10.81
C PHE A 23 -14.46 -13.15 10.53
N LEU A 24 -14.46 -13.58 9.27
CA LEU A 24 -14.25 -14.99 8.91
C LEU A 24 -12.83 -15.48 9.26
N PHE A 25 -11.86 -14.56 9.40
CA PHE A 25 -10.48 -14.87 9.78
C PHE A 25 -10.23 -14.84 11.29
N LEU A 26 -11.25 -14.49 12.09
CA LEU A 26 -11.18 -14.53 13.54
C LEU A 26 -11.84 -15.78 14.10
N GLY A 27 -11.23 -16.34 15.15
CA GLY A 27 -11.88 -17.34 16.00
C GLY A 27 -13.09 -16.77 16.73
N ASP A 28 -14.00 -17.64 17.18
CA ASP A 28 -15.24 -17.21 17.84
C ASP A 28 -14.97 -16.40 19.12
N ASP A 29 -13.95 -16.78 19.89
CA ASP A 29 -13.54 -16.07 21.12
C ASP A 29 -13.07 -14.63 20.83
N ASP A 30 -12.19 -14.46 19.83
CA ASP A 30 -11.70 -13.16 19.39
C ASP A 30 -12.86 -12.28 18.87
N LEU A 31 -13.76 -12.87 18.08
CA LEU A 31 -14.90 -12.16 17.52
C LEU A 31 -15.87 -11.69 18.63
N LEU A 32 -16.10 -12.51 19.65
CA LEU A 32 -16.93 -12.14 20.80
C LEU A 32 -16.29 -11.02 21.62
N GLU A 33 -14.97 -11.02 21.78
CA GLU A 33 -14.27 -9.94 22.47
C GLU A 33 -14.39 -8.62 21.69
N VAL A 34 -14.17 -8.65 20.38
CA VAL A 34 -14.30 -7.48 19.49
C VAL A 34 -15.72 -6.92 19.50
N VAL A 35 -16.75 -7.78 19.45
CA VAL A 35 -18.15 -7.36 19.43
C VAL A 35 -18.63 -6.92 20.81
N GLY A 36 -18.18 -7.59 21.87
CA GLY A 36 -18.60 -7.33 23.25
C GLY A 36 -17.94 -6.10 23.88
N GLN A 37 -16.72 -5.75 23.46
CA GLN A 37 -15.93 -4.63 23.98
C GLN A 37 -15.53 -3.65 22.88
N SER A 38 -16.39 -3.47 21.87
CA SER A 38 -16.12 -2.66 20.67
C SER A 38 -15.88 -1.17 20.90
N SER A 39 -16.13 -0.67 22.12
CA SER A 39 -15.90 0.73 22.50
C SER A 39 -14.58 0.93 23.27
N GLN A 40 -13.90 -0.15 23.66
CA GLN A 40 -12.68 -0.08 24.45
C GLN A 40 -11.46 -0.04 23.52
N GLU A 41 -10.74 1.09 23.51
CA GLU A 41 -9.60 1.32 22.62
C GLU A 41 -8.56 0.19 22.71
N SER A 42 -8.21 -0.29 23.91
CA SER A 42 -7.21 -1.35 24.08
C SER A 42 -7.58 -2.65 23.36
N VAL A 43 -8.87 -2.98 23.29
CA VAL A 43 -9.38 -4.19 22.63
C VAL A 43 -9.41 -4.00 21.12
N ILE A 44 -9.83 -2.81 20.67
CA ILE A 44 -9.81 -2.48 19.24
C ILE A 44 -8.39 -2.61 18.69
N GLN A 45 -7.40 -2.03 19.38
CA GLN A 45 -5.99 -2.03 18.96
C GLN A 45 -5.38 -3.43 18.90
N SER A 46 -5.75 -4.34 19.82
CA SER A 46 -5.20 -5.70 19.84
C SER A 46 -5.70 -6.54 18.66
N HIS A 47 -6.96 -6.37 18.26
CA HIS A 47 -7.60 -7.16 17.22
C HIS A 47 -7.50 -6.55 15.82
N LEU A 48 -7.30 -5.23 15.69
CA LEU A 48 -7.11 -4.60 14.37
C LEU A 48 -5.94 -5.22 13.60
N LYS A 49 -4.85 -5.58 14.29
CA LYS A 49 -3.69 -6.27 13.71
C LYS A 49 -4.02 -7.62 13.06
N LYS A 50 -5.08 -8.28 13.53
CA LYS A 50 -5.56 -9.56 12.98
C LYS A 50 -6.50 -9.34 11.79
N LEU A 51 -7.18 -8.19 11.74
CA LEU A 51 -8.18 -7.85 10.73
C LEU A 51 -7.62 -7.10 9.52
N PHE A 52 -6.51 -6.39 9.70
CA PHE A 52 -5.89 -5.56 8.68
C PHE A 52 -4.41 -5.91 8.56
N ALA A 53 -3.92 -6.04 7.33
CA ALA A 53 -2.53 -6.43 7.08
C ALA A 53 -1.53 -5.34 7.49
N GLY A 54 -1.82 -4.07 7.17
CA GLY A 54 -0.91 -2.95 7.42
C GLY A 54 -1.23 -2.06 8.62
N ILE A 55 -2.40 -2.22 9.25
CA ILE A 55 -2.78 -1.42 10.42
C ILE A 55 -2.32 -2.13 11.69
N HIS A 56 -1.24 -1.63 12.29
CA HIS A 56 -0.77 -2.07 13.58
C HIS A 56 -1.53 -1.39 14.73
N SER A 57 -1.74 -0.09 14.61
CA SER A 57 -2.51 0.69 15.57
C SER A 57 -3.22 1.84 14.89
N ILE A 58 -4.15 2.46 15.63
CA ILE A 58 -4.88 3.66 15.20
C ILE A 58 -4.66 4.78 16.21
N LYS A 59 -4.83 6.03 15.79
CA LYS A 59 -4.90 7.17 16.71
C LYS A 59 -6.33 7.65 16.81
N LEU A 60 -6.83 7.73 18.05
CA LEU A 60 -8.12 8.31 18.37
C LEU A 60 -7.96 9.77 18.78
N ASP A 61 -8.81 10.63 18.25
CA ASP A 61 -9.01 11.96 18.81
C ASP A 61 -9.75 11.82 20.15
N LYS A 62 -9.08 12.22 21.23
CA LYS A 62 -9.57 12.11 22.61
C LYS A 62 -10.85 12.91 22.87
N GLN A 63 -11.13 13.93 22.06
CA GLN A 63 -12.33 14.76 22.25
C GLN A 63 -13.55 14.18 21.54
N SER A 64 -13.38 13.64 20.33
CA SER A 64 -14.48 13.18 19.49
C SER A 64 -14.65 11.66 19.45
N ASN A 65 -13.72 10.90 20.03
CA ASN A 65 -13.66 9.43 19.95
C ASN A 65 -13.67 8.93 18.49
N LYS A 66 -12.97 9.65 17.60
CA LYS A 66 -12.87 9.32 16.18
C LYS A 66 -11.47 8.88 15.82
N ILE A 67 -11.38 7.89 14.94
CA ILE A 67 -10.11 7.48 14.34
C ILE A 67 -9.68 8.55 13.35
N ILE A 68 -8.47 9.09 13.57
CA ILE A 68 -7.88 10.13 12.72
C ILE A 68 -6.67 9.60 11.93
N ASP A 69 -5.90 8.67 12.49
CA ASP A 69 -4.73 8.11 11.81
C ASP A 69 -4.69 6.59 11.89
N MET A 70 -4.11 5.98 10.86
CA MET A 70 -3.66 4.60 10.83
C MET A 70 -2.15 4.55 11.01
N CYS A 71 -1.64 3.60 11.78
CA CYS A 71 -0.22 3.45 12.06
C CYS A 71 0.24 2.04 11.70
N SER A 72 1.36 1.91 10.97
CA SER A 72 1.99 0.62 10.70
C SER A 72 2.84 0.16 11.88
N LEU A 73 3.32 -1.10 11.79
CA LEU A 73 4.20 -1.69 12.80
C LEU A 73 5.54 -0.92 12.88
N GLU A 74 6.01 -0.44 11.74
CA GLU A 74 7.28 0.27 11.58
C GLU A 74 7.18 1.74 12.00
N GLY A 75 5.99 2.23 12.35
CA GLY A 75 5.75 3.59 12.84
C GLY A 75 5.33 4.60 11.77
N GLU A 76 5.05 4.16 10.53
CA GLU A 76 4.47 5.04 9.51
C GLU A 76 3.03 5.40 9.87
N VAL A 77 2.73 6.70 9.82
CA VAL A 77 1.42 7.26 10.16
C VAL A 77 0.75 7.78 8.89
N VAL A 78 -0.49 7.38 8.68
CA VAL A 78 -1.35 7.83 7.56
C VAL A 78 -2.60 8.48 8.11
N GLU A 79 -2.77 9.77 7.85
CA GLU A 79 -3.96 10.53 8.23
C GLU A 79 -5.16 10.14 7.35
N LEU A 80 -6.31 9.95 8.00
CA LEU A 80 -7.58 9.70 7.34
C LEU A 80 -8.21 11.02 6.91
N ASN A 81 -8.53 11.15 5.62
CA ASN A 81 -9.25 12.29 5.07
C ASN A 81 -10.64 12.47 5.71
N LYS A 82 -11.26 11.36 6.13
CA LYS A 82 -12.53 11.36 6.85
C LYS A 82 -12.37 10.61 8.18
N PRO A 83 -12.42 11.32 9.32
CA PRO A 83 -12.38 10.67 10.63
C PRO A 83 -13.55 9.70 10.83
N VAL A 84 -13.28 8.56 11.48
CA VAL A 84 -14.25 7.46 11.64
C VAL A 84 -14.74 7.38 13.08
N ASP A 85 -16.06 7.39 13.26
CA ASP A 85 -16.70 7.34 14.59
C ASP A 85 -16.84 5.90 15.10
N VAL A 86 -16.20 5.59 16.22
CA VAL A 86 -16.19 4.25 16.84
C VAL A 86 -17.39 4.01 17.77
N ASN A 87 -18.28 4.99 17.97
CA ASN A 87 -19.48 4.84 18.80
C ASN A 87 -20.61 4.05 18.10
N GLN A 88 -20.39 3.62 16.86
CA GLN A 88 -21.33 2.80 16.09
C GLN A 88 -21.09 1.30 16.32
N PRO A 89 -22.00 0.40 15.88
CA PRO A 89 -21.73 -1.04 15.91
C PRO A 89 -20.41 -1.37 15.19
N VAL A 90 -19.69 -2.37 15.70
CA VAL A 90 -18.32 -2.68 15.27
C VAL A 90 -18.20 -2.94 13.78
N GLU A 91 -19.16 -3.66 13.20
CA GLU A 91 -19.18 -3.93 11.77
C GLU A 91 -19.39 -2.66 10.93
N VAL A 92 -20.08 -1.65 11.46
CA VAL A 92 -20.39 -0.42 10.72
C VAL A 92 -19.16 0.46 10.66
N TRP A 93 -18.54 0.75 11.81
CA TRP A 93 -17.36 1.62 11.80
C TRP A 93 -16.15 0.95 11.17
N LEU A 94 -16.02 -0.39 11.22
CA LEU A 94 -14.97 -1.12 10.49
C LEU A 94 -15.13 -0.99 8.97
N ASN A 95 -16.36 -1.09 8.45
CA ASN A 95 -16.61 -0.83 7.03
C ASN A 95 -16.30 0.65 6.68
N LEU A 96 -16.70 1.60 7.54
CA LEU A 96 -16.35 3.01 7.35
C LEU A 96 -14.84 3.26 7.39
N LEU A 97 -14.09 2.51 8.20
CA LEU A 97 -12.63 2.56 8.25
C LEU A 97 -12.01 2.07 6.95
N VAL A 98 -12.53 0.98 6.37
CA VAL A 98 -12.10 0.50 5.04
C VAL A 98 -12.34 1.58 3.98
N ASP A 99 -13.53 2.16 3.93
CA ASP A 99 -13.87 3.22 2.97
C ASP A 99 -12.98 4.46 3.15
N ALA A 100 -12.77 4.88 4.40
CA ALA A 100 -11.93 6.03 4.74
C ALA A 100 -10.47 5.78 4.36
N MET A 101 -9.94 4.59 4.65
CA MET A 101 -8.59 4.17 4.26
C MET A 101 -8.40 4.23 2.74
N GLN A 102 -9.29 3.59 1.98
CA GLN A 102 -9.22 3.58 0.52
C GLN A 102 -9.29 4.99 -0.07
N THR A 103 -10.23 5.81 0.41
CA THR A 103 -10.40 7.19 -0.06
C THR A 103 -9.19 8.06 0.27
N SER A 104 -8.60 7.87 1.45
CA SER A 104 -7.41 8.63 1.89
C SER A 104 -6.20 8.27 1.05
N LEU A 105 -5.96 6.97 0.81
CA LEU A 105 -4.86 6.51 -0.03
C LEU A 105 -5.02 6.96 -1.49
N LYS A 106 -6.23 6.91 -2.06
CA LYS A 106 -6.53 7.48 -3.39
C LYS A 106 -6.22 8.98 -3.45
N GLY A 107 -6.65 9.73 -2.41
CA GLY A 107 -6.37 11.17 -2.30
C GLY A 107 -4.88 11.48 -2.20
N LEU A 108 -4.13 10.70 -1.42
CA LEU A 108 -2.67 10.82 -1.30
C LEU A 108 -1.97 10.48 -2.61
N LEU A 109 -2.41 9.44 -3.33
CA LEU A 109 -1.88 9.10 -4.64
C LEU A 109 -2.07 10.25 -5.64
N ASN A 110 -3.27 10.83 -5.71
CA ASN A 110 -3.54 11.95 -6.62
C ASN A 110 -2.67 13.17 -6.32
N LYS A 111 -2.47 13.50 -5.02
CA LYS A 111 -1.56 14.57 -4.60
C LYS A 111 -0.11 14.25 -4.99
N CYS A 112 0.35 13.02 -4.70
CA CYS A 112 1.69 12.55 -5.03
C CYS A 112 1.99 12.62 -6.54
N LEU A 113 1.03 12.23 -7.39
CA LEU A 113 1.16 12.32 -8.84
C LEU A 113 1.14 13.77 -9.35
N ALA A 114 0.40 14.67 -8.69
CA ALA A 114 0.31 16.08 -9.06
C ALA A 114 1.59 16.87 -8.70
N ASP A 115 2.22 16.53 -7.58
CA ASP A 115 3.47 17.16 -7.12
C ASP A 115 4.67 16.87 -8.05
N GLY A 116 4.59 15.82 -8.87
CA GLY A 116 5.53 15.58 -9.98
C GLY A 116 6.88 14.98 -9.56
N GLN A 117 7.95 15.36 -10.26
CA GLN A 117 9.31 14.84 -10.02
C GLN A 117 10.04 15.68 -8.96
N ASN A 118 10.81 15.02 -8.09
CA ASN A 118 11.48 15.56 -6.88
C ASN A 118 10.61 15.62 -5.61
N LEU A 119 9.80 14.59 -5.40
CA LEU A 119 9.11 14.37 -4.14
C LEU A 119 10.09 14.09 -3.00
N ASP A 120 9.92 14.78 -1.88
CA ASP A 120 10.53 14.36 -0.62
C ASP A 120 9.85 13.05 -0.15
N PRO A 121 10.60 11.92 -0.06
CA PRO A 121 10.06 10.65 0.40
C PRO A 121 9.45 10.71 1.82
N SER A 122 9.76 11.75 2.59
CA SER A 122 9.20 11.95 3.92
C SER A 122 7.71 12.30 3.90
N ASN A 123 7.22 12.93 2.83
CA ASN A 123 5.88 13.53 2.77
C ASN A 123 4.76 12.54 2.50
N TYR A 124 5.07 11.38 1.93
CA TYR A 124 4.07 10.40 1.50
C TYR A 124 4.35 9.02 2.11
N PRO A 125 3.30 8.21 2.35
CA PRO A 125 3.48 6.82 2.77
C PRO A 125 4.27 6.01 1.74
N SER A 126 5.07 5.03 2.18
CA SER A 126 5.91 4.22 1.27
C SER A 126 5.09 3.58 0.15
N GLN A 127 3.93 3.02 0.50
CA GLN A 127 3.03 2.39 -0.44
C GLN A 127 2.59 3.34 -1.56
N ILE A 128 2.31 4.60 -1.24
CA ILE A 128 1.88 5.61 -2.21
C ILE A 128 3.05 6.05 -3.09
N LEU A 129 4.23 6.27 -2.51
CA LEU A 129 5.45 6.61 -3.26
C LEU A 129 5.77 5.55 -4.32
N CYS A 130 5.79 4.27 -3.90
CA CYS A 130 6.10 3.18 -4.81
C CYS A 130 5.03 2.99 -5.90
N LEU A 131 3.75 3.17 -5.55
CA LEU A 131 2.66 3.09 -6.50
C LEU A 131 2.73 4.22 -7.53
N ALA A 132 2.97 5.46 -7.08
CA ALA A 132 3.14 6.62 -7.94
C ALA A 132 4.36 6.47 -8.88
N ASP A 133 5.48 5.96 -8.38
CA ASP A 133 6.66 5.67 -9.20
C ASP A 133 6.37 4.57 -10.23
N SER A 134 5.66 3.50 -9.86
CA SER A 134 5.26 2.42 -10.78
C SER A 134 4.33 2.90 -11.90
N ILE A 135 3.38 3.79 -11.59
CA ILE A 135 2.49 4.43 -12.58
C ILE A 135 3.31 5.33 -13.51
N THR A 136 4.20 6.15 -12.93
CA THR A 136 5.05 7.07 -13.69
C THR A 136 6.00 6.30 -14.60
N PHE A 137 6.58 5.21 -14.12
CA PHE A 137 7.43 4.29 -14.87
C PHE A 137 6.68 3.68 -16.05
N THR A 138 5.46 3.16 -15.81
CA THR A 138 4.60 2.59 -16.86
C THR A 138 4.36 3.62 -17.97
N SER A 139 3.95 4.83 -17.60
CA SER A 139 3.69 5.92 -18.54
C SER A 139 4.95 6.34 -19.32
N LYS A 140 6.08 6.53 -18.63
CA LYS A 140 7.36 6.90 -19.25
C LYS A 140 7.88 5.82 -20.19
N CYS A 141 7.77 4.54 -19.83
CA CYS A 141 8.18 3.44 -20.69
C CYS A 141 7.35 3.37 -21.97
N GLU A 142 6.02 3.47 -21.87
CA GLU A 142 5.17 3.46 -23.06
C GLU A 142 5.45 4.66 -23.98
N GLN A 143 5.68 5.85 -23.41
CA GLN A 143 6.13 7.01 -24.17
C GLN A 143 7.49 6.78 -24.83
N ALA A 144 8.45 6.19 -24.10
CA ALA A 144 9.80 5.92 -24.59
C ALA A 144 9.83 4.85 -25.69
N ILE A 145 9.00 3.81 -25.60
CA ILE A 145 8.82 2.79 -26.65
C ILE A 145 8.29 3.46 -27.92
N ASN A 146 7.22 4.25 -27.80
CA ASN A 146 6.59 4.90 -28.96
C ASN A 146 7.47 5.97 -29.63
N SER A 147 8.32 6.65 -28.84
CA SER A 147 9.22 7.70 -29.33
C SER A 147 10.65 7.22 -29.63
N MET A 148 10.95 5.93 -29.42
CA MET A 148 12.29 5.35 -29.55
C MET A 148 13.34 6.04 -28.65
N THR A 149 12.97 6.36 -27.41
CA THR A 149 13.82 7.06 -26.42
C THR A 149 14.11 6.24 -25.17
N LEU A 150 14.13 4.90 -25.28
CA LEU A 150 14.49 4.00 -24.17
C LEU A 150 15.91 4.26 -23.61
N PRO A 151 16.97 4.51 -24.41
CA PRO A 151 18.30 4.75 -23.85
C PRO A 151 18.40 6.06 -23.02
N PRO A 152 17.81 7.19 -23.43
CA PRO A 152 17.66 8.37 -22.56
C PRO A 152 16.88 8.10 -21.27
N LEU A 153 15.83 7.28 -21.33
CA LEU A 153 15.05 6.90 -20.16
C LEU A 153 15.90 6.09 -19.16
N LEU A 154 16.70 5.15 -19.66
CA LEU A 154 17.66 4.39 -18.85
C LEU A 154 18.63 5.29 -18.08
N ALA A 155 19.20 6.31 -18.75
CA ALA A 155 20.11 7.26 -18.11
C ALA A 155 19.42 8.06 -16.98
N THR A 156 18.14 8.38 -17.16
CA THR A 156 17.33 9.08 -16.14
C THR A 156 17.15 8.20 -14.91
N TYR A 157 16.77 6.94 -15.08
CA TYR A 157 16.60 6.01 -13.96
C TYR A 157 17.92 5.65 -13.26
N LYS A 158 19.03 5.55 -14.00
CA LYS A 158 20.38 5.39 -13.40
C LYS A 158 20.79 6.61 -12.55
N THR A 159 20.41 7.82 -12.97
CA THR A 159 20.63 9.04 -12.18
C THR A 159 19.74 9.06 -10.92
N GLN A 160 18.47 8.67 -11.05
CA GLN A 160 17.54 8.54 -9.93
C GLN A 160 18.02 7.51 -8.90
N LEU A 161 18.58 6.37 -9.34
CA LEU A 161 19.20 5.37 -8.47
C LEU A 161 20.32 5.99 -7.63
N GLY A 162 21.25 6.72 -8.28
CA GLY A 162 22.34 7.41 -7.58
C GLY A 162 21.86 8.44 -6.56
N TYR A 163 20.77 9.15 -6.86
CA TYR A 163 20.13 10.07 -5.94
C TYR A 163 19.59 9.35 -4.70
N TYR A 164 18.80 8.27 -4.87
CA TYR A 164 18.26 7.52 -3.74
C TYR A 164 19.35 6.86 -2.89
N SER A 165 20.39 6.27 -3.50
CA SER A 165 21.54 5.73 -2.75
C SER A 165 22.26 6.81 -1.94
N SER A 166 22.38 8.03 -2.46
CA SER A 166 23.00 9.13 -1.71
C SER A 166 22.17 9.57 -0.50
N LEU A 167 20.84 9.55 -0.60
CA LEU A 167 19.94 9.86 0.50
C LEU A 167 19.95 8.77 1.57
N GLU A 168 19.99 7.49 1.18
CA GLU A 168 20.07 6.36 2.11
C GLU A 168 21.33 6.42 2.98
N LEU A 169 22.49 6.70 2.38
CA LEU A 169 23.75 6.88 3.13
C LEU A 169 23.70 8.05 4.11
N GLN A 170 22.95 9.11 3.78
CA GLN A 170 22.76 10.27 4.67
C GLN A 170 21.81 9.96 5.82
N SER A 171 20.74 9.17 5.59
CA SER A 171 19.84 8.74 6.66
C SER A 171 20.55 7.84 7.67
N ASP A 172 21.38 6.90 7.20
CA ASP A 172 22.15 5.98 8.07
C ASP A 172 23.11 6.72 9.00
N SER A 173 23.66 7.85 8.54
CA SER A 173 24.62 8.66 9.30
C SER A 173 23.96 9.48 10.42
N ASN A 174 22.66 9.78 10.30
CA ASN A 174 21.90 10.64 11.23
C ASN A 174 21.14 9.87 12.33
N SER A 175 21.13 8.54 12.28
CA SER A 175 20.46 7.64 13.22
C SER A 175 21.00 7.70 14.67
N ASN A 176 22.06 8.47 14.94
CA ASN A 176 22.63 8.70 16.28
C ASN A 176 21.96 9.82 17.09
N SER A 177 20.80 10.34 16.66
CA SER A 177 20.07 11.42 17.34
C SER A 177 18.63 11.02 17.67
N ASN A 178 18.06 11.62 18.73
CA ASN A 178 16.79 11.28 19.41
C ASN A 178 15.48 11.26 18.56
N GLN A 179 15.55 11.10 17.23
CA GLN A 179 14.44 10.94 16.29
C GLN A 179 14.49 9.57 15.58
N GLU A 180 14.84 8.51 16.31
CA GLU A 180 15.06 7.15 15.78
C GLU A 180 13.87 6.61 14.96
N ASN A 181 12.62 6.87 15.38
CA ASN A 181 11.44 6.30 14.72
C ASN A 181 11.17 6.89 13.32
N ASN A 182 11.28 8.21 13.15
CA ASN A 182 11.07 8.84 11.84
C ASN A 182 12.23 8.53 10.88
N SER A 183 13.45 8.44 11.41
CA SER A 183 14.63 8.06 10.62
C SER A 183 14.50 6.64 10.07
N ASN A 184 14.06 5.69 10.89
CA ASN A 184 13.86 4.29 10.48
C ASN A 184 12.77 4.15 9.40
N VAL A 185 11.64 4.85 9.54
CA VAL A 185 10.57 4.84 8.53
C VAL A 185 11.07 5.38 7.18
N LEU A 186 11.85 6.46 7.19
CA LEU A 186 12.44 7.02 5.97
C LEU A 186 13.44 6.06 5.32
N GLU A 187 14.30 5.41 6.12
CA GLU A 187 15.24 4.40 5.64
C GLU A 187 14.52 3.24 4.93
N LEU A 188 13.44 2.73 5.51
CA LEU A 188 12.63 1.66 4.90
C LEU A 188 11.94 2.10 3.61
N LYS A 189 11.49 3.36 3.53
CA LYS A 189 10.94 3.96 2.31
C LYS A 189 12.00 4.03 1.20
N LEU A 190 13.18 4.53 1.52
CA LEU A 190 14.29 4.67 0.57
C LEU A 190 14.73 3.29 0.04
N LYS A 191 14.88 2.29 0.91
CA LYS A 191 15.15 0.90 0.51
C LYS A 191 14.11 0.36 -0.46
N SER A 192 12.84 0.61 -0.19
CA SER A 192 11.74 0.17 -1.05
C SER A 192 11.77 0.83 -2.43
N LEU A 193 12.08 2.13 -2.50
CA LEU A 193 12.23 2.88 -3.75
C LEU A 193 13.47 2.46 -4.53
N LEU A 194 14.58 2.18 -3.84
CA LEU A 194 15.81 1.70 -4.43
C LEU A 194 15.60 0.36 -5.14
N LEU A 195 14.96 -0.59 -4.46
CA LEU A 195 14.64 -1.91 -5.02
C LEU A 195 13.76 -1.82 -6.26
N ASP A 196 12.71 -0.97 -6.23
CA ASP A 196 11.86 -0.74 -7.40
C ASP A 196 12.66 -0.09 -8.55
N THR A 197 13.54 0.87 -8.24
CA THR A 197 14.37 1.57 -9.24
C THR A 197 15.36 0.62 -9.92
N ILE A 198 16.01 -0.27 -9.17
CA ILE A 198 16.91 -1.29 -9.72
C ILE A 198 16.14 -2.18 -10.69
N HIS A 199 14.98 -2.70 -10.28
CA HIS A 199 14.16 -3.52 -11.16
C HIS A 199 13.69 -2.76 -12.41
N ASN A 200 13.31 -1.49 -12.27
CA ASN A 200 12.91 -0.65 -13.41
C ASN A 200 14.06 -0.48 -14.41
N ILE A 201 15.30 -0.35 -13.94
CA ILE A 201 16.50 -0.31 -14.79
C ILE A 201 16.67 -1.63 -15.55
N ASP A 202 16.59 -2.77 -14.85
CA ASP A 202 16.71 -4.09 -15.46
C ASP A 202 15.66 -4.30 -16.57
N VAL A 203 14.42 -3.87 -16.32
CA VAL A 203 13.34 -3.92 -17.33
C VAL A 203 13.66 -3.05 -18.54
N ILE A 204 14.15 -1.81 -18.35
CA ILE A 204 14.50 -0.94 -19.48
C ILE A 204 15.66 -1.54 -20.29
N GLU A 205 16.67 -2.12 -19.63
CA GLU A 205 17.78 -2.79 -20.30
C GLU A 205 17.29 -3.97 -21.15
N GLU A 206 16.40 -4.81 -20.60
CA GLU A 206 15.78 -5.91 -21.35
C GLU A 206 14.99 -5.40 -22.57
N LEU A 207 14.21 -4.31 -22.42
CA LEU A 207 13.46 -3.73 -23.54
C LEU A 207 14.38 -3.21 -24.67
N ILE A 208 15.56 -2.69 -24.31
CA ILE A 208 16.56 -2.21 -25.27
C ILE A 208 17.20 -3.41 -25.98
N ASP A 209 17.61 -4.43 -25.23
CA ASP A 209 18.26 -5.63 -25.77
C ASP A 209 17.34 -6.38 -26.74
N ASP A 210 16.04 -6.47 -26.41
CA ASP A 210 15.01 -7.08 -27.26
C ASP A 210 14.55 -6.17 -28.42
N ASN A 211 15.07 -4.94 -28.52
CA ASN A 211 14.70 -3.95 -29.54
C ASN A 211 13.19 -3.71 -29.63
N VAL A 212 12.53 -3.54 -28.47
CA VAL A 212 11.08 -3.32 -28.40
C VAL A 212 10.71 -1.99 -29.05
N THR A 213 9.74 -2.03 -29.97
CA THR A 213 9.27 -0.84 -30.71
C THR A 213 7.79 -0.61 -30.58
N LYS A 214 7.03 -1.59 -30.06
CA LYS A 214 5.59 -1.47 -29.88
C LYS A 214 5.22 -1.83 -28.45
N ILE A 215 4.25 -1.10 -27.91
CA ILE A 215 3.65 -1.45 -26.61
C ILE A 215 2.97 -2.84 -26.63
N THR A 216 2.66 -3.39 -27.81
CA THR A 216 2.08 -4.74 -27.92
C THR A 216 3.13 -5.86 -27.83
N ASP A 217 4.42 -5.53 -27.82
CA ASP A 217 5.48 -6.52 -27.79
C ASP A 217 5.48 -7.28 -26.45
N TRP A 218 5.75 -8.59 -26.52
CA TRP A 218 5.64 -9.48 -25.37
C TRP A 218 6.54 -9.06 -24.21
N THR A 219 7.76 -8.62 -24.49
CA THR A 219 8.73 -8.18 -23.48
C THR A 219 8.19 -7.03 -22.62
N TRP A 220 7.35 -6.15 -23.18
CA TRP A 220 6.62 -5.14 -22.40
C TRP A 220 5.35 -5.71 -21.76
N GLN A 221 4.55 -6.47 -22.51
CA GLN A 221 3.27 -6.99 -22.02
C GLN A 221 3.42 -7.92 -20.81
N LYS A 222 4.53 -8.66 -20.71
CA LYS A 222 4.82 -9.52 -19.56
C LYS A 222 5.10 -8.74 -18.27
N GLN A 223 5.42 -7.46 -18.36
CA GLN A 223 5.71 -6.62 -17.18
C GLN A 223 4.42 -6.23 -16.45
N LEU A 224 4.54 -6.00 -15.14
CA LEU A 224 3.46 -5.47 -14.32
C LEU A 224 3.31 -3.97 -14.58
N ARG A 225 2.15 -3.55 -15.07
CA ARG A 225 1.89 -2.19 -15.56
C ARG A 225 0.75 -1.55 -14.80
N PHE A 226 0.92 -0.28 -14.44
CA PHE A 226 -0.02 0.44 -13.59
C PHE A 226 -0.61 1.64 -14.33
N TYR A 227 -1.94 1.73 -14.35
CA TYR A 227 -2.67 2.75 -15.08
C TYR A 227 -3.67 3.45 -14.17
N VAL A 228 -3.73 4.78 -14.24
CA VAL A 228 -4.78 5.56 -13.59
C VAL A 228 -5.97 5.63 -14.56
N LYS A 229 -7.13 5.10 -14.15
CA LYS A 229 -8.34 5.05 -14.99
C LYS A 229 -9.08 6.38 -15.05
N SER A 230 -9.03 7.18 -14.00
CA SER A 230 -9.85 8.38 -13.83
C SER A 230 -9.18 9.39 -12.89
N SER A 231 -9.59 10.66 -12.97
CA SER A 231 -9.24 11.69 -11.99
C SER A 231 -9.71 11.37 -10.56
N ALA A 232 -10.61 10.39 -10.40
CA ALA A 232 -11.03 9.86 -9.11
C ALA A 232 -9.94 9.07 -8.36
N GLY A 233 -8.81 8.74 -9.00
CA GLY A 233 -7.68 8.03 -8.39
C GLY A 233 -7.77 6.51 -8.44
N ASP A 234 -8.69 5.95 -9.23
CA ASP A 234 -8.76 4.50 -9.43
C ASP A 234 -7.57 4.01 -10.25
N VAL A 235 -6.88 2.99 -9.74
CA VAL A 235 -5.71 2.39 -10.39
C VAL A 235 -6.05 1.00 -10.85
N THR A 236 -5.55 0.67 -12.04
CA THR A 236 -5.67 -0.63 -12.65
C THR A 236 -4.30 -1.19 -12.93
N VAL A 237 -4.10 -2.42 -12.50
CA VAL A 237 -2.87 -3.17 -12.68
C VAL A 237 -3.10 -4.16 -13.82
N LYS A 238 -2.18 -4.20 -14.78
CA LYS A 238 -2.21 -5.12 -15.91
C LYS A 238 -0.94 -5.94 -15.99
N MET A 239 -1.07 -7.20 -16.35
CA MET A 239 0.04 -8.09 -16.67
C MET A 239 -0.42 -9.07 -17.74
N ALA A 240 0.30 -9.15 -18.85
CA ALA A 240 -0.17 -9.80 -20.07
C ALA A 240 -1.62 -9.36 -20.41
N ASN A 241 -2.56 -10.31 -20.41
CA ASN A 241 -3.99 -10.07 -20.67
C ASN A 241 -4.83 -9.91 -19.39
N ALA A 242 -4.23 -10.12 -18.21
CA ALA A 242 -4.93 -9.98 -16.93
C ALA A 242 -5.01 -8.50 -16.54
N GLU A 243 -6.18 -8.10 -16.04
CA GLU A 243 -6.45 -6.77 -15.52
C GLU A 243 -7.13 -6.89 -14.16
N MET A 244 -6.64 -6.13 -13.18
CA MET A 244 -7.20 -6.07 -11.83
C MET A 244 -7.25 -4.63 -11.32
N GLU A 245 -8.25 -4.32 -10.51
CA GLU A 245 -8.34 -3.04 -9.82
C GLU A 245 -7.49 -3.04 -8.55
N TYR A 246 -6.78 -1.95 -8.31
CA TYR A 246 -6.00 -1.78 -7.09
C TYR A 246 -6.96 -1.52 -5.92
N SER A 247 -6.89 -2.35 -4.89
CA SER A 247 -7.86 -2.34 -3.78
C SER A 247 -7.66 -1.22 -2.76
N PHE A 248 -6.51 -0.52 -2.78
CA PHE A 248 -6.14 0.49 -1.79
C PHE A 248 -6.27 0.00 -0.34
N GLU A 249 -5.90 -1.26 -0.09
CA GLU A 249 -5.65 -1.75 1.27
C GLU A 249 -4.34 -1.17 1.78
N TYR A 250 -4.30 -0.60 2.99
CA TYR A 250 -3.04 -0.16 3.59
C TYR A 250 -2.21 -1.36 4.03
N LEU A 251 -0.97 -1.44 3.52
CA LEU A 251 -0.05 -2.55 3.78
C LEU A 251 1.08 -2.17 4.75
N GLY A 252 1.22 -0.90 5.10
CA GLY A 252 2.34 -0.40 5.89
C GLY A 252 3.69 -0.51 5.17
N ASN A 253 4.77 -0.47 5.95
CA ASN A 253 6.15 -0.48 5.43
C ASN A 253 6.78 -1.87 5.57
N GLY A 254 6.08 -2.89 5.07
CA GLY A 254 6.59 -4.24 5.02
C GLY A 254 7.83 -4.36 4.11
N GLN A 255 8.73 -5.28 4.46
CA GLN A 255 9.91 -5.55 3.63
C GLN A 255 9.49 -6.07 2.25
N LYS A 256 9.91 -5.36 1.20
CA LYS A 256 9.75 -5.84 -0.17
C LYS A 256 10.75 -6.93 -0.48
N LEU A 257 10.29 -7.97 -1.17
CA LEU A 257 11.15 -9.00 -1.74
C LEU A 257 11.76 -8.50 -3.05
N VAL A 258 13.03 -8.85 -3.26
CA VAL A 258 13.74 -8.55 -4.51
C VAL A 258 13.04 -9.26 -5.66
N ARG A 259 12.76 -8.51 -6.75
CA ARG A 259 12.22 -9.10 -7.98
C ARG A 259 13.33 -9.86 -8.69
N THR A 260 13.02 -11.11 -9.04
CA THR A 260 13.93 -11.99 -9.77
C THR A 260 13.17 -12.57 -10.96
N PRO A 261 13.87 -13.13 -11.97
CA PRO A 261 13.21 -13.83 -13.06
C PRO A 261 12.26 -14.96 -12.60
N LEU A 262 12.54 -15.56 -11.43
CA LEU A 262 11.64 -16.55 -10.83
C LEU A 262 10.36 -15.90 -10.30
N THR A 263 10.48 -14.77 -9.60
CA THR A 263 9.33 -14.01 -9.07
C THR A 263 8.43 -13.51 -10.21
N GLU A 264 9.02 -13.04 -11.32
CA GLU A 264 8.27 -12.62 -12.51
C GLU A 264 7.47 -13.77 -13.13
N ARG A 265 8.08 -14.95 -13.23
CA ARG A 265 7.38 -16.15 -13.70
C ARG A 265 6.23 -16.53 -12.77
N CYS A 266 6.40 -16.42 -11.46
CA CYS A 266 5.33 -16.67 -10.49
C CYS A 266 4.17 -15.68 -10.63
N PHE A 267 4.44 -14.42 -11.00
CA PHE A 267 3.37 -13.44 -11.25
C PHE A 267 2.59 -13.71 -12.56
N LEU A 268 3.23 -14.32 -13.55
CA LEU A 268 2.61 -14.64 -14.85
C LEU A 268 1.69 -15.88 -14.81
N THR A 269 1.97 -16.83 -13.91
CA THR A 269 1.23 -18.10 -13.77
C THR A 269 -0.02 -17.96 -12.92
#